data_AF-A0A1Y2BV83-F1
#
_entry.id   AF-A0A1Y2BV83-F1
#
_cell.length_a   1.000
_cell.length_b   1.000
_cell.length_c   1.000
_cell.angle_alpha   90.00
_cell.angle_beta   90.00
_cell.angle_gamma   90.00
#
_symmetry.space_group_name_H-M   'P 1'
#
loop_
_entity.id
_entity.type
_entity.pdbx_description
1 polymer ?
#
loop_
_entity_poly.entity_id
_entity_poly.type
_entity_poly.pdbx_seq_one_letter_code
_entity_poly.pdbx_strand_id
1 'polypeptide(L)'
;MLGENQDLSRLIVNCLMRDLQGSSEIFTCLALHTIANVGSREMAVTLSVEVQSLLVSGNHTSFVRKKAALCLLKLFRKFPDIFQAVDWAQKILFMMDDRDLGTALCVATLVLALAQQYPEEYYGCVNKAVNRLYKILIDKDYTAEYLYYKIPVPWLQIKLLRLLQYFPGPVDPQVFRKLNDVLLYIIQNSAEVPKNVQHNNAQNAILFEAINLCIHLDPLSDLVDQTLVLLGNFIVAKETNSRYLALETMCHLAATGARNCLDALRVHQETIIASLKDKDITVRRSALDYCTLLQYLQIATSPFVKKWFSRLPF
;
A
#
# COMPACT_ATOMS: atom_id res chain seq x y z
N MET A 1 -46.09 -2.27 -2.79
CA MET A 1 -44.85 -2.39 -2.01
C MET A 1 -43.65 -2.98 -2.78
N LEU A 2 -43.71 -4.17 -3.40
CA LEU A 2 -42.56 -4.69 -4.18
C LEU A 2 -42.35 -3.96 -5.54
N GLY A 3 -43.43 -3.57 -6.23
CA GLY A 3 -43.36 -2.83 -7.49
C GLY A 3 -42.92 -1.37 -7.34
N GLU A 4 -43.48 -0.65 -6.37
CA GLU A 4 -43.14 0.77 -6.12
C GLU A 4 -41.66 1.00 -5.79
N ASN A 5 -41.02 0.06 -5.08
CA ASN A 5 -39.59 0.12 -4.80
C ASN A 5 -38.72 -0.13 -6.03
N GLN A 6 -39.17 -0.96 -6.98
CA GLN A 6 -38.45 -1.20 -8.24
C GLN A 6 -38.61 -0.03 -9.22
N ASP A 7 -39.78 0.60 -9.27
CA ASP A 7 -39.98 1.79 -10.09
C ASP A 7 -39.18 2.98 -9.56
N LEU A 8 -39.11 3.12 -8.23
CA LEU A 8 -38.26 4.11 -7.58
C LEU A 8 -36.77 3.83 -7.85
N SER A 9 -36.31 2.58 -7.80
CA SER A 9 -34.91 2.24 -8.06
C SER A 9 -34.50 2.58 -9.50
N ARG A 10 -35.34 2.27 -10.48
CA ARG A 10 -35.13 2.63 -11.89
C ARG A 10 -35.09 4.14 -12.10
N LEU A 11 -36.00 4.87 -11.46
CA LEU A 11 -36.03 6.33 -11.55
C LEU A 11 -34.75 6.95 -10.99
N ILE A 12 -34.27 6.45 -9.84
CA ILE A 12 -33.00 6.89 -9.24
C ILE A 12 -31.84 6.59 -10.18
N VAL A 13 -31.75 5.39 -10.77
CA VAL A 13 -30.69 5.02 -11.72
C VAL A 13 -30.68 5.98 -12.92
N ASN A 14 -31.85 6.31 -13.49
CA ASN A 14 -31.96 7.23 -14.61
C ASN A 14 -31.56 8.67 -14.25
N CYS A 15 -31.96 9.14 -13.06
CA CYS A 15 -31.54 10.45 -12.55
C CYS A 15 -30.01 10.50 -12.37
N LEU A 16 -29.42 9.47 -11.77
CA LEU A 16 -27.97 9.38 -11.60
C LEU A 16 -27.26 9.35 -12.95
N MET A 17 -27.75 8.58 -13.92
CA MET A 17 -27.16 8.54 -15.27
C MET A 17 -27.13 9.93 -15.91
N ARG A 18 -28.26 10.65 -15.86
CA ARG A 18 -28.35 12.01 -16.39
C ARG A 18 -27.38 12.96 -15.69
N ASP A 19 -27.24 12.85 -14.37
CA ASP A 19 -26.35 13.71 -13.60
C ASP A 19 -24.86 13.39 -13.86
N LEU A 20 -24.52 12.13 -14.15
CA LEU A 20 -23.18 11.73 -14.59
C LEU A 20 -22.84 12.27 -15.99
N GLN A 21 -23.80 12.23 -16.92
CA GLN A 21 -23.63 12.70 -18.30
C GLN A 21 -23.79 14.22 -18.47
N GLY A 22 -24.26 14.90 -17.42
CA GLY A 22 -24.43 16.34 -17.38
C GLY A 22 -23.09 17.09 -17.35
N SER A 23 -23.15 18.40 -17.60
CA SER A 23 -21.96 19.28 -17.57
C SER A 23 -21.64 19.83 -16.16
N SER A 24 -22.54 19.66 -15.19
CA SER A 24 -22.39 20.19 -13.84
C SER A 24 -21.50 19.28 -12.99
N GLU A 25 -20.28 19.73 -12.70
CA GLU A 25 -19.35 19.03 -11.80
C GLU A 25 -19.99 18.67 -10.46
N ILE A 26 -20.81 19.57 -9.89
CA ILE A 26 -21.45 19.36 -8.58
C ILE A 26 -22.42 18.18 -8.65
N PHE A 27 -23.26 18.13 -9.69
CA PHE A 27 -24.24 17.05 -9.85
C PHE A 27 -23.56 15.72 -10.14
N THR A 28 -22.54 15.71 -11.00
CA THR A 28 -21.71 14.53 -11.25
C THR A 28 -21.08 14.03 -9.94
N CYS A 29 -20.53 14.92 -9.12
CA CYS A 29 -19.92 14.55 -7.84
C CYS A 29 -20.94 13.97 -6.84
N LEU A 30 -22.14 14.55 -6.76
CA LEU A 30 -23.21 14.04 -5.89
C LEU A 30 -23.73 12.68 -6.37
N ALA A 31 -23.83 12.48 -7.68
CA ALA A 31 -24.19 11.19 -8.27
C ALA A 31 -23.13 10.14 -7.92
N LEU A 32 -21.85 10.44 -8.12
CA LEU A 32 -20.73 9.55 -7.77
C LEU A 32 -20.72 9.15 -6.29
N HIS A 33 -20.97 10.10 -5.38
CA HIS A 33 -21.09 9.82 -3.94
C HIS A 33 -22.30 8.92 -3.64
N THR A 34 -23.45 9.20 -4.26
CA THR A 34 -24.66 8.39 -4.08
C THR A 34 -24.43 6.95 -4.53
N ILE A 35 -23.81 6.77 -5.69
CA ILE A 35 -23.45 5.45 -6.24
C ILE A 35 -22.48 4.73 -5.30
N ALA A 36 -21.44 5.40 -4.79
CA ALA A 36 -20.46 4.78 -3.91
C ALA A 36 -21.07 4.35 -2.55
N ASN A 37 -21.96 5.16 -1.98
CA ASN A 37 -22.51 4.91 -0.64
C ASN A 37 -23.71 3.96 -0.64
N VAL A 38 -24.62 4.10 -1.60
CA VAL A 38 -25.84 3.29 -1.69
C VAL A 38 -25.61 2.05 -2.55
N GLY A 39 -25.10 2.27 -3.76
CA GLY A 39 -24.68 1.29 -4.77
C GLY A 39 -25.44 -0.04 -4.72
N SER A 40 -26.64 -0.11 -5.29
CA SER A 40 -27.28 -1.41 -5.53
C SER A 40 -26.55 -2.17 -6.64
N ARG A 41 -26.81 -3.47 -6.76
CA ARG A 41 -26.26 -4.28 -7.86
C ARG A 41 -26.72 -3.76 -9.22
N GLU A 42 -27.98 -3.35 -9.33
CA GLU A 42 -28.57 -2.73 -10.53
C GLU A 42 -27.84 -1.43 -10.91
N MET A 43 -27.56 -0.56 -9.94
CA MET A 43 -26.78 0.66 -10.18
C MET A 43 -25.37 0.34 -10.68
N ALA A 44 -24.71 -0.67 -10.11
CA ALA A 44 -23.36 -1.06 -10.51
C ALA A 44 -23.31 -1.56 -11.96
N VAL A 45 -24.27 -2.41 -12.35
CA VAL A 45 -24.38 -2.92 -13.74
C VAL A 45 -24.61 -1.77 -14.72
N THR A 46 -25.53 -0.85 -14.40
CA THR A 46 -25.95 0.19 -15.34
C THR A 46 -24.96 1.36 -15.43
N LEU A 47 -24.36 1.77 -14.31
CA LEU A 47 -23.63 3.05 -14.22
C LEU A 47 -22.11 2.89 -14.24
N SER A 48 -21.55 1.69 -14.00
CA SER A 48 -20.10 1.50 -13.85
C SER A 48 -19.28 1.92 -15.07
N VAL A 49 -19.80 1.69 -16.29
CA VAL A 49 -19.17 2.11 -17.54
C VAL A 49 -19.07 3.64 -17.61
N GLU A 50 -20.14 4.35 -17.24
CA GLU A 50 -20.14 5.82 -17.21
C GLU A 50 -19.17 6.35 -16.15
N VAL A 51 -19.13 5.74 -14.96
CA VAL A 51 -18.16 6.12 -13.92
C VAL A 51 -16.72 5.89 -14.41
N GLN A 52 -16.46 4.80 -15.15
CA GLN A 52 -15.15 4.54 -15.76
C GLN A 52 -14.79 5.57 -16.83
N SER A 53 -15.76 5.96 -17.65
CA SER A 53 -15.60 7.03 -18.64
C SER A 53 -15.20 8.34 -17.98
N LEU A 54 -15.88 8.73 -16.89
CA LEU A 54 -15.57 9.94 -16.13
C LEU A 54 -14.13 9.96 -15.57
N LEU A 55 -13.59 8.79 -15.23
CA LEU A 55 -12.21 8.68 -14.76
C LEU A 55 -11.19 8.88 -15.90
N VAL A 56 -11.44 8.27 -17.06
CA VAL A 56 -10.43 8.13 -18.12
C VAL A 56 -10.55 9.22 -19.19
N SER A 57 -11.72 9.81 -19.36
CA SER A 57 -11.94 10.91 -20.30
C SER A 57 -11.15 12.16 -19.87
N GLY A 58 -10.42 12.75 -20.83
CA GLY A 58 -9.59 13.93 -20.61
C GLY A 58 -10.36 15.22 -20.37
N ASN A 59 -11.70 15.20 -20.49
CA ASN A 59 -12.54 16.39 -20.43
C ASN A 59 -13.01 16.73 -19.01
N HIS A 60 -12.75 15.87 -18.02
CA HIS A 60 -13.21 16.08 -16.65
C HIS A 60 -12.11 16.60 -15.73
N THR A 61 -12.51 17.40 -14.75
CA THR A 61 -11.60 17.97 -13.76
C THR A 61 -10.96 16.88 -12.89
N SER A 62 -9.85 17.21 -12.23
CA SER A 62 -9.24 16.28 -11.27
C SER A 62 -10.19 15.95 -10.11
N PHE A 63 -11.11 16.86 -9.75
CA PHE A 63 -12.08 16.65 -8.69
C PHE A 63 -13.08 15.54 -9.02
N VAL A 64 -13.63 15.53 -10.23
CA VAL A 64 -14.51 14.43 -10.71
C VAL A 64 -13.74 13.13 -10.79
N ARG A 65 -12.52 13.14 -11.37
CA ARG A 65 -11.70 11.93 -11.56
C ARG A 65 -11.32 11.26 -10.23
N LYS A 66 -10.98 12.03 -9.20
CA LYS A 66 -10.76 11.52 -7.82
C LYS A 66 -11.98 10.75 -7.32
N LYS A 67 -13.18 11.31 -7.47
CA LYS A 67 -14.43 10.68 -7.02
C LYS A 67 -14.80 9.47 -7.86
N ALA A 68 -14.60 9.53 -9.17
CA ALA A 68 -14.84 8.41 -10.07
C ALA A 68 -13.96 7.21 -9.71
N ALA A 69 -12.65 7.41 -9.49
CA ALA A 69 -11.74 6.35 -9.07
C ALA A 69 -12.16 5.68 -7.75
N LEU A 70 -12.54 6.46 -6.74
CA LEU A 70 -12.99 5.92 -5.45
C LEU A 70 -14.39 5.27 -5.54
N CYS A 71 -15.25 5.77 -6.40
CA CYS A 71 -16.55 5.17 -6.70
C CYS A 71 -16.37 3.79 -7.35
N LEU A 72 -15.51 3.68 -8.37
CA LEU A 72 -15.14 2.40 -8.98
C LEU A 72 -14.55 1.43 -7.97
N LEU A 73 -13.66 1.90 -7.08
CA LEU A 73 -13.09 1.06 -6.03
C LEU A 73 -14.17 0.47 -5.12
N LYS A 74 -15.17 1.30 -4.75
CA LYS A 74 -16.27 0.88 -3.89
C LYS A 74 -17.20 -0.09 -4.60
N LEU A 75 -17.50 0.15 -5.87
CA LEU A 75 -18.28 -0.77 -6.71
C LEU A 75 -17.56 -2.10 -6.87
N PHE A 76 -16.27 -2.09 -7.20
CA PHE A 76 -15.44 -3.28 -7.34
C PHE A 76 -15.41 -4.13 -6.05
N ARG A 77 -15.20 -3.50 -4.89
CA ARG A 77 -15.22 -4.21 -3.60
C ARG A 77 -16.57 -4.84 -3.27
N LYS A 78 -17.68 -4.25 -3.72
CA LYS A 78 -19.03 -4.71 -3.41
C LYS A 78 -19.53 -5.75 -4.42
N PHE A 79 -19.18 -5.58 -5.69
CA PHE A 79 -19.65 -6.39 -6.81
C PHE A 79 -18.49 -6.68 -7.79
N PRO A 80 -17.47 -7.47 -7.37
CA PRO A 80 -16.28 -7.70 -8.18
C PRO A 80 -16.58 -8.40 -9.50
N ASP A 81 -17.65 -9.19 -9.56
CA ASP A 81 -18.03 -10.00 -10.72
C ASP A 81 -18.65 -9.19 -11.88
N ILE A 82 -19.12 -7.98 -11.60
CA ILE A 82 -19.68 -7.06 -12.61
C ILE A 82 -18.59 -6.18 -13.24
N PHE A 83 -17.45 -6.04 -12.56
CA PHE A 83 -16.41 -5.10 -12.94
C PHE A 83 -15.56 -5.69 -14.09
N GLN A 84 -15.43 -4.97 -15.20
CA GLN A 84 -14.63 -5.38 -16.36
C GLN A 84 -13.13 -5.09 -16.11
N ALA A 85 -12.58 -5.72 -15.07
CA ALA A 85 -11.24 -5.40 -14.54
C ALA A 85 -10.13 -5.57 -15.56
N VAL A 86 -10.24 -6.62 -16.40
CA VAL A 86 -9.28 -6.95 -17.46
C VAL A 86 -9.33 -5.90 -18.58
N ASP A 87 -10.51 -5.63 -19.12
CA ASP A 87 -10.69 -4.70 -20.26
C ASP A 87 -10.32 -3.25 -19.90
N TRP A 88 -10.53 -2.87 -18.64
CA TRP A 88 -10.27 -1.49 -18.18
C TRP A 88 -8.82 -1.29 -17.70
N ALA A 89 -8.02 -2.36 -17.58
CA ALA A 89 -6.70 -2.31 -16.95
C ALA A 89 -5.79 -1.25 -17.58
N GLN A 90 -5.59 -1.27 -18.90
CA GLN A 90 -4.71 -0.31 -19.58
C GLN A 90 -5.15 1.14 -19.37
N LYS A 91 -6.46 1.40 -19.44
CA LYS A 91 -7.04 2.73 -19.27
C LYS A 91 -6.88 3.23 -17.83
N ILE A 92 -7.11 2.37 -16.83
CA ILE A 92 -6.95 2.71 -15.42
C ILE A 92 -5.47 2.92 -15.08
N LEU A 93 -4.59 2.06 -15.57
CA LEU A 93 -3.14 2.19 -15.37
C LEU A 93 -2.60 3.50 -15.94
N PHE A 94 -3.09 3.94 -17.11
CA PHE A 94 -2.71 5.24 -17.69
C PHE A 94 -2.98 6.40 -16.71
N MET A 95 -4.07 6.34 -15.96
CA MET A 95 -4.45 7.38 -15.00
C MET A 95 -3.55 7.44 -13.75
N MET A 96 -2.66 6.46 -13.52
CA MET A 96 -1.63 6.58 -12.47
C MET A 96 -0.61 7.68 -12.79
N ASP A 97 -0.46 8.04 -14.06
CA ASP A 97 0.46 9.09 -14.53
C ASP A 97 -0.18 10.49 -14.57
N ASP A 98 -1.37 10.66 -13.97
CA ASP A 98 -2.04 11.97 -13.93
C ASP A 98 -1.16 13.08 -13.32
N ARG A 99 -1.28 14.30 -13.86
CA ARG A 99 -0.55 15.47 -13.36
C ARG A 99 -1.00 15.84 -11.95
N ASP A 100 -2.29 15.71 -11.65
CA ASP A 100 -2.82 15.95 -10.32
C ASP A 100 -2.51 14.75 -9.42
N LEU A 101 -1.64 14.97 -8.43
CA LEU A 101 -1.16 13.92 -7.53
C LEU A 101 -2.28 13.35 -6.63
N GLY A 102 -3.34 14.12 -6.38
CA GLY A 102 -4.53 13.61 -5.69
C GLY A 102 -5.30 12.58 -6.53
N THR A 103 -5.37 12.77 -7.85
CA THR A 103 -5.97 11.85 -8.81
C THR A 103 -5.12 10.58 -8.89
N ALA A 104 -3.79 10.75 -9.00
CA ALA A 104 -2.84 9.64 -8.97
C ALA A 104 -2.99 8.80 -7.67
N LEU A 105 -3.20 9.43 -6.51
CA LEU A 105 -3.47 8.73 -5.24
C LEU A 105 -4.77 7.93 -5.25
N CYS A 106 -5.88 8.53 -5.73
CA CYS A 106 -7.15 7.83 -5.83
C CYS A 106 -7.08 6.64 -6.80
N VAL A 107 -6.40 6.81 -7.94
CA VAL A 107 -6.19 5.74 -8.93
C VAL A 107 -5.26 4.66 -8.40
N ALA A 108 -4.14 5.01 -7.75
CA ALA A 108 -3.26 4.03 -7.11
C ALA A 108 -4.01 3.20 -6.05
N THR A 109 -4.97 3.82 -5.35
CA THR A 109 -5.82 3.10 -4.38
C THR A 109 -6.79 2.13 -5.06
N LEU A 110 -7.34 2.49 -6.23
CA LEU A 110 -8.14 1.59 -7.07
C LEU A 110 -7.29 0.43 -7.61
N VAL A 111 -6.14 0.74 -8.21
CA VAL A 111 -5.19 -0.23 -8.77
C VAL A 111 -4.70 -1.20 -7.70
N LEU A 112 -4.44 -0.74 -6.47
CA LEU A 112 -4.06 -1.62 -5.36
C LEU A 112 -5.09 -2.74 -5.10
N ALA A 113 -6.38 -2.42 -5.18
CA ALA A 113 -7.42 -3.42 -4.98
C ALA A 113 -7.56 -4.36 -6.19
N LEU A 114 -7.41 -3.82 -7.41
CA LEU A 114 -7.52 -4.61 -8.64
C LEU A 114 -6.31 -5.56 -8.79
N ALA A 115 -5.10 -5.09 -8.53
CA ALA A 115 -3.86 -5.87 -8.58
C ALA A 115 -3.85 -7.08 -7.63
N GLN A 116 -4.62 -7.04 -6.53
CA GLN A 116 -4.78 -8.17 -5.63
C GLN A 116 -5.54 -9.34 -6.24
N GLN A 117 -6.47 -9.06 -7.17
CA GLN A 117 -7.31 -10.08 -7.82
C GLN A 117 -6.85 -10.37 -9.25
N TYR A 118 -6.25 -9.38 -9.92
CA TYR A 118 -5.84 -9.40 -11.32
C TYR A 118 -4.37 -8.97 -11.46
N PRO A 119 -3.42 -9.72 -10.88
CA PRO A 119 -2.01 -9.31 -10.87
C PRO A 119 -1.40 -9.25 -12.28
N GLU A 120 -1.77 -10.15 -13.18
CA GLU A 120 -1.19 -10.20 -14.53
C GLU A 120 -1.55 -8.94 -15.34
N GLU A 121 -2.83 -8.56 -15.34
CA GLU A 121 -3.36 -7.41 -16.08
C GLU A 121 -2.87 -6.08 -15.52
N TYR A 122 -2.65 -6.03 -14.20
CA TYR A 122 -2.21 -4.82 -13.51
C TYR A 122 -0.70 -4.77 -13.29
N TYR A 123 0.10 -5.73 -13.79
CA TYR A 123 1.56 -5.72 -13.65
C TYR A 123 2.21 -4.44 -14.18
N GLY A 124 1.60 -3.81 -15.21
CA GLY A 124 2.03 -2.52 -15.74
C GLY A 124 2.08 -1.37 -14.70
N CYS A 125 1.44 -1.53 -13.53
CA CYS A 125 1.52 -0.56 -12.45
C CYS A 125 2.91 -0.47 -11.81
N VAL A 126 3.74 -1.52 -11.89
CA VAL A 126 5.08 -1.57 -11.28
C VAL A 126 5.95 -0.45 -11.83
N ASN A 127 6.08 -0.35 -13.16
CA ASN A 127 6.88 0.68 -13.81
C ASN A 127 6.34 2.10 -13.51
N LYS A 128 5.02 2.26 -13.52
CA LYS A 128 4.37 3.56 -13.21
C LYS A 128 4.60 3.99 -11.77
N ALA A 129 4.45 3.07 -10.82
CA ALA A 129 4.67 3.32 -9.40
C ALA A 129 6.13 3.72 -9.11
N VAL A 130 7.10 2.98 -9.66
CA VAL A 130 8.53 3.30 -9.49
C VAL A 130 8.88 4.66 -10.10
N ASN A 131 8.47 4.93 -11.34
CA ASN A 131 8.76 6.21 -11.97
C ASN A 131 8.10 7.38 -11.23
N ARG A 132 6.88 7.19 -10.69
CA ARG A 132 6.21 8.23 -9.90
C ARG A 132 6.95 8.50 -8.59
N LEU A 133 7.36 7.46 -7.87
CA LEU A 133 8.16 7.60 -6.65
C LEU A 133 9.48 8.34 -6.93
N TYR A 134 10.17 7.94 -8.00
CA TYR A 134 11.42 8.58 -8.43
C TYR A 134 11.22 10.07 -8.74
N LYS A 135 10.18 10.42 -9.50
CA LYS A 135 9.85 11.82 -9.80
C LYS A 135 9.59 12.64 -8.55
N ILE A 136 8.83 12.10 -7.59
CA ILE A 136 8.49 12.81 -6.33
C ILE A 136 9.74 13.00 -5.46
N LEU A 137 10.55 11.94 -5.30
CA LEU A 137 11.61 11.91 -4.30
C LEU A 137 12.96 12.39 -4.83
N ILE A 138 13.31 12.05 -6.05
CA ILE A 138 14.61 12.36 -6.66
C ILE A 138 14.50 13.63 -7.51
N ASP A 139 13.57 13.66 -8.47
CA ASP A 139 13.41 14.80 -9.38
C ASP A 139 12.70 16.01 -8.71
N LYS A 140 12.11 15.80 -7.52
CA LYS A 140 11.31 16.79 -6.78
C LYS A 140 10.15 17.37 -7.58
N ASP A 141 9.54 16.56 -8.43
CA ASP A 141 8.38 16.91 -9.27
C ASP A 141 7.08 16.89 -8.45
N TYR A 142 6.83 17.99 -7.73
CA TYR A 142 5.59 18.25 -6.99
C TYR A 142 5.41 19.75 -6.72
N THR A 143 4.16 20.17 -6.48
CA THR A 143 3.83 21.54 -6.05
C THR A 143 3.77 21.63 -4.53
N ALA A 144 3.93 22.85 -3.99
CA ALA A 144 3.98 23.10 -2.54
C ALA A 144 2.68 22.70 -1.80
N GLU A 145 1.54 22.64 -2.50
CA GLU A 145 0.24 22.23 -1.94
C GLU A 145 0.21 20.76 -1.48
N TYR A 146 1.09 19.91 -2.04
CA TYR A 146 1.20 18.49 -1.66
C TYR A 146 2.24 18.25 -0.55
N LEU A 147 2.81 19.31 0.04
CA LEU A 147 3.69 19.19 1.19
C LEU A 147 2.86 19.03 2.48
N TYR A 148 3.08 17.92 3.18
CA TYR A 148 2.57 17.72 4.53
C TYR A 148 3.71 17.82 5.52
N TYR A 149 3.74 18.88 6.33
CA TYR A 149 4.83 19.13 7.27
C TYR A 149 6.23 19.02 6.62
N LYS A 150 6.40 19.57 5.41
CA LYS A 150 7.64 19.51 4.60
C LYS A 150 7.98 18.15 3.99
N ILE A 151 7.14 17.14 4.17
CA ILE A 151 7.28 15.84 3.49
C ILE A 151 6.42 15.86 2.22
N PRO A 152 6.98 15.54 1.04
CA PRO A 152 6.24 15.60 -0.21
C PRO A 152 5.30 14.41 -0.38
N VAL A 153 4.02 14.66 -0.62
CA VAL A 153 3.04 13.65 -1.08
C VAL A 153 3.02 12.33 -0.27
N PRO A 154 3.11 12.33 1.08
CA PRO A 154 3.46 11.13 1.86
C PRO A 154 2.51 9.96 1.63
N TRP A 155 1.21 10.20 1.54
CA TRP A 155 0.23 9.14 1.36
C TRP A 155 0.28 8.48 -0.01
N LEU A 156 0.67 9.21 -1.06
CA LEU A 156 0.90 8.60 -2.38
C LEU A 156 2.15 7.72 -2.33
N GLN A 157 3.21 8.18 -1.67
CA GLN A 157 4.42 7.36 -1.50
C GLN A 157 4.10 6.02 -0.82
N ILE A 158 3.44 6.07 0.34
CA ILE A 158 3.00 4.88 1.08
C ILE A 158 2.13 3.98 0.19
N LYS A 159 1.20 4.57 -0.56
CA LYS A 159 0.28 3.79 -1.40
C LYS A 159 1.01 3.06 -2.53
N LEU A 160 1.99 3.71 -3.16
CA LEU A 160 2.80 3.13 -4.23
C LEU A 160 3.79 2.08 -3.70
N LEU A 161 4.44 2.33 -2.57
CA LEU A 161 5.31 1.34 -1.91
C LEU A 161 4.52 0.07 -1.55
N ARG A 162 3.31 0.23 -0.99
CA ARG A 162 2.42 -0.90 -0.70
C ARG A 162 1.98 -1.64 -1.97
N LEU A 163 1.73 -0.92 -3.06
CA LEU A 163 1.35 -1.53 -4.34
C LEU A 163 2.45 -2.43 -4.89
N LEU A 164 3.72 -2.01 -4.77
CA LEU A 164 4.86 -2.78 -5.25
C LEU A 164 5.05 -4.12 -4.52
N GLN A 165 4.59 -4.24 -3.26
CA GLN A 165 4.64 -5.49 -2.49
C GLN A 165 3.70 -6.59 -3.03
N TYR A 166 2.83 -6.31 -3.99
CA TYR A 166 2.00 -7.34 -4.66
C TYR A 166 2.70 -8.02 -5.84
N PHE A 167 3.94 -7.64 -6.15
CA PHE A 167 4.66 -8.11 -7.32
C PHE A 167 6.08 -8.55 -6.96
N PRO A 168 6.71 -9.48 -7.69
CA PRO A 168 8.08 -9.94 -7.44
C PRO A 168 9.18 -8.89 -7.72
N GLY A 169 8.79 -7.65 -8.07
CA GLY A 169 9.70 -6.55 -8.41
C GLY A 169 9.80 -6.26 -9.92
N PRO A 170 10.47 -5.16 -10.31
CA PRO A 170 10.68 -4.80 -11.70
C PRO A 170 11.67 -5.75 -12.41
N VAL A 171 11.28 -6.27 -13.58
CA VAL A 171 12.18 -7.08 -14.45
C VAL A 171 13.20 -6.21 -15.19
N ASP A 172 12.81 -4.98 -15.55
CA ASP A 172 13.70 -4.03 -16.23
C ASP A 172 14.81 -3.53 -15.26
N PRO A 173 16.10 -3.76 -15.56
CA PRO A 173 17.21 -3.31 -14.72
C PRO A 173 17.23 -1.79 -14.48
N GLN A 174 16.76 -0.97 -15.43
CA GLN A 174 16.72 0.48 -15.24
C GLN A 174 15.65 0.89 -14.22
N VAL A 175 14.47 0.26 -14.30
CA VAL A 175 13.39 0.48 -13.33
C VAL A 175 13.81 -0.04 -11.95
N PHE A 176 14.48 -1.19 -11.90
CA PHE A 176 15.03 -1.73 -10.65
C PHE A 176 16.05 -0.78 -10.00
N ARG A 177 16.96 -0.17 -10.78
CA ARG A 177 17.90 0.84 -10.27
C ARG A 177 17.18 2.05 -9.69
N LYS A 178 16.20 2.62 -10.41
CA LYS A 178 15.39 3.74 -9.90
C LYS A 178 14.68 3.40 -8.58
N LEU A 179 14.18 2.18 -8.45
CA LEU A 179 13.54 1.71 -7.21
C LEU A 179 14.55 1.65 -6.06
N ASN A 180 15.77 1.16 -6.30
CA ASN A 180 16.84 1.16 -5.30
C ASN A 180 17.23 2.59 -4.89
N ASP A 181 17.37 3.52 -5.84
CA ASP A 181 17.67 4.93 -5.54
C ASP A 181 16.58 5.55 -4.65
N VAL A 182 15.32 5.26 -4.95
CA VAL A 182 14.16 5.68 -4.13
C VAL A 182 14.22 5.12 -2.72
N LEU A 183 14.45 3.81 -2.56
CA LEU A 183 14.48 3.15 -1.26
C LEU A 183 15.65 3.66 -0.41
N LEU A 184 16.83 3.79 -1.02
CA LEU A 184 18.01 4.36 -0.37
C LEU A 184 17.76 5.80 0.07
N TYR A 185 17.14 6.63 -0.78
CA TYR A 185 16.78 8.00 -0.43
C TYR A 185 15.86 8.04 0.80
N ILE A 186 14.83 7.20 0.86
CA ILE A 186 13.90 7.14 2.01
C ILE A 186 14.63 6.75 3.29
N ILE A 187 15.48 5.72 3.23
CA ILE A 187 16.26 5.23 4.38
C ILE A 187 17.20 6.33 4.89
N GLN A 188 17.95 6.99 3.99
CA GLN A 188 18.87 8.06 4.36
C GLN A 188 18.13 9.29 4.94
N ASN A 189 17.02 9.69 4.32
CA ASN A 189 16.23 10.82 4.78
C ASN A 189 15.54 10.54 6.13
N SER A 190 15.43 9.28 6.58
CA SER A 190 14.86 8.96 7.89
C SER A 190 15.72 9.40 9.08
N ALA A 191 17.02 9.66 8.85
CA ALA A 191 17.92 10.17 9.89
C ALA A 191 17.74 11.66 10.19
N GLU A 192 16.93 12.39 9.39
CA GLU A 192 16.65 13.80 9.65
C GLU A 192 15.90 13.99 10.96
N VAL A 193 16.38 14.93 11.79
CA VAL A 193 15.77 15.23 13.10
C VAL A 193 14.33 15.71 12.90
N PRO A 194 13.33 15.04 13.50
CA PRO A 194 11.94 15.41 13.31
C PRO A 194 11.65 16.78 13.92
N LYS A 195 10.95 17.63 13.17
CA LYS A 195 10.58 18.98 13.60
C LYS A 195 9.40 19.00 14.57
N ASN A 196 8.49 18.04 14.43
CA ASN A 196 7.32 17.83 15.27
C ASN A 196 6.79 16.40 15.10
N VAL A 197 5.78 16.05 15.90
CA VAL A 197 5.19 14.70 15.92
C VAL A 197 4.57 14.34 14.56
N GLN A 198 3.92 15.27 13.88
CA GLN A 198 3.28 15.00 12.58
C GLN A 198 4.31 14.72 11.48
N HIS A 199 5.42 15.45 11.47
CA HIS A 199 6.57 15.18 10.61
C HIS A 199 7.14 13.79 10.89
N ASN A 200 7.43 13.49 12.16
CA ASN A 200 7.95 12.19 12.57
C ASN A 200 7.04 11.04 12.12
N ASN A 201 5.73 11.16 12.34
CA ASN A 201 4.77 10.11 12.03
C ASN A 201 4.64 9.88 10.52
N ALA A 202 4.62 10.95 9.71
CA ALA A 202 4.56 10.81 8.25
C ALA A 202 5.86 10.23 7.68
N GLN A 203 7.03 10.64 8.20
CA GLN A 203 8.33 10.11 7.82
C GLN A 203 8.45 8.62 8.18
N ASN A 204 8.08 8.24 9.39
CA ASN A 204 8.09 6.86 9.85
C ASN A 204 7.10 5.99 9.05
N ALA A 205 5.91 6.50 8.72
CA ALA A 205 4.95 5.75 7.91
C ALA A 205 5.50 5.42 6.51
N ILE A 206 6.22 6.35 5.87
CA ILE A 206 6.91 6.08 4.60
C ILE A 206 8.05 5.09 4.80
N LEU A 207 8.88 5.30 5.84
CA LEU A 207 10.02 4.44 6.13
C LEU A 207 9.59 2.99 6.35
N PHE A 208 8.62 2.73 7.23
CA PHE A 208 8.17 1.36 7.53
C PHE A 208 7.60 0.67 6.29
N GLU A 209 6.87 1.39 5.42
CA GLU A 209 6.38 0.84 4.16
C GLU A 209 7.53 0.53 3.18
N ALA A 210 8.58 1.36 3.16
CA ALA A 210 9.77 1.12 2.37
C ALA A 210 10.59 -0.07 2.89
N ILE A 211 10.74 -0.23 4.21
CA ILE A 211 11.38 -1.39 4.84
C ILE A 211 10.63 -2.67 4.45
N ASN A 212 9.31 -2.68 4.56
CA ASN A 212 8.50 -3.83 4.15
C ASN A 212 8.69 -4.17 2.67
N LEU A 213 8.83 -3.17 1.80
CA LEU A 213 9.15 -3.40 0.39
C LEU A 213 10.57 -3.95 0.19
N CYS A 214 11.59 -3.45 0.90
CA CYS A 214 12.94 -4.01 0.84
C CYS A 214 12.96 -5.49 1.23
N ILE A 215 12.30 -5.83 2.35
CA ILE A 215 12.19 -7.21 2.84
C ILE A 215 11.47 -8.09 1.81
N HIS A 216 10.40 -7.58 1.20
CA HIS A 216 9.63 -8.31 0.18
C HIS A 216 10.44 -8.58 -1.10
N LEU A 217 11.25 -7.62 -1.56
CA LEU A 217 12.02 -7.74 -2.80
C LEU A 217 13.25 -8.65 -2.63
N ASP A 218 14.04 -8.41 -1.59
CA ASP A 218 15.23 -9.21 -1.29
C ASP A 218 15.59 -9.10 0.20
N PRO A 219 15.19 -10.10 1.02
CA PRO A 219 15.54 -10.16 2.44
C PRO A 219 17.03 -10.19 2.74
N LEU A 220 17.88 -10.54 1.75
CA LEU A 220 19.32 -10.68 1.92
C LEU A 220 20.11 -9.48 1.37
N SER A 221 19.42 -8.42 0.94
CA SER A 221 20.06 -7.23 0.39
C SER A 221 20.74 -6.37 1.45
N ASP A 222 21.80 -5.65 1.05
CA ASP A 222 22.49 -4.65 1.90
C ASP A 222 21.54 -3.55 2.40
N LEU A 223 20.45 -3.28 1.66
CA LEU A 223 19.39 -2.37 2.08
C LEU A 223 18.69 -2.91 3.34
N VAL A 224 18.36 -4.21 3.39
CA VAL A 224 17.73 -4.82 4.56
C VAL A 224 18.67 -4.75 5.78
N ASP A 225 19.97 -4.97 5.60
CA ASP A 225 20.95 -4.83 6.68
C ASP A 225 20.98 -3.40 7.27
N GLN A 226 20.89 -2.36 6.43
CA GLN A 226 20.76 -0.98 6.91
C GLN A 226 19.45 -0.75 7.67
N THR A 227 18.35 -1.34 7.21
CA THR A 227 17.05 -1.21 7.89
C THR A 227 17.01 -1.93 9.23
N LEU A 228 17.72 -3.05 9.39
CA LEU A 228 17.85 -3.77 10.66
C LEU A 228 18.45 -2.90 11.76
N VAL A 229 19.49 -2.12 11.43
CA VAL A 229 20.11 -1.16 12.36
C VAL A 229 19.10 -0.09 12.79
N LEU A 230 18.30 0.43 11.86
CA LEU A 230 17.25 1.41 12.17
C LEU A 230 16.15 0.81 13.07
N LEU A 231 15.68 -0.40 12.76
CA LEU A 231 14.68 -1.11 13.55
C LEU A 231 15.16 -1.34 15.00
N GLY A 232 16.45 -1.64 15.20
CA GLY A 232 17.06 -1.74 16.52
C GLY A 232 16.90 -0.47 17.36
N ASN A 233 17.06 0.71 16.75
CA ASN A 233 16.84 2.00 17.42
C ASN A 233 15.37 2.24 17.74
N PHE A 234 14.44 1.78 16.88
CA PHE A 234 13.01 1.96 17.11
C PHE A 234 12.45 1.09 18.24
N ILE A 235 13.02 -0.09 18.52
CA ILE A 235 12.56 -0.96 19.63
C ILE A 235 12.78 -0.33 21.00
N VAL A 236 13.80 0.53 21.14
CA VAL A 236 14.06 1.29 22.37
C VAL A 236 13.47 2.70 22.34
N ALA A 237 12.73 3.06 21.29
CA ALA A 237 12.16 4.39 21.16
C ALA A 237 11.20 4.71 22.31
N LYS A 238 11.16 5.99 22.71
CA LYS A 238 10.24 6.48 23.76
C LYS A 238 8.77 6.31 23.34
N GLU A 239 8.47 6.44 22.05
CA GLU A 239 7.13 6.34 21.51
C GLU A 239 6.69 4.88 21.36
N THR A 240 5.54 4.52 21.96
CA THR A 240 5.00 3.16 21.93
C THR A 240 4.69 2.68 20.50
N ASN A 241 4.14 3.53 19.63
CA ASN A 241 3.82 3.17 18.25
C ASN A 241 5.08 2.77 17.46
N SER A 242 6.16 3.52 17.64
CA SER A 242 7.45 3.25 17.02
C SER A 242 8.02 1.89 17.48
N ARG A 243 7.96 1.58 18.79
CA ARG A 243 8.38 0.28 19.31
C ARG A 243 7.53 -0.86 18.73
N TYR A 244 6.21 -0.67 18.70
CA TYR A 244 5.28 -1.67 18.18
C TYR A 244 5.55 -2.01 16.70
N LEU A 245 5.63 -0.98 15.84
CA LEU A 245 5.89 -1.16 14.40
C LEU A 245 7.25 -1.81 14.13
N ALA A 246 8.27 -1.46 14.93
CA ALA A 246 9.59 -2.07 14.80
C ALA A 246 9.59 -3.56 15.14
N LEU A 247 8.93 -3.94 16.23
CA LEU A 247 8.77 -5.35 16.60
C LEU A 247 7.98 -6.13 15.55
N GLU A 248 6.86 -5.57 15.05
CA GLU A 248 6.07 -6.20 14.00
C GLU A 248 6.89 -6.41 12.71
N THR A 249 7.66 -5.40 12.31
CA THR A 249 8.52 -5.47 11.11
C THR A 249 9.66 -6.47 11.30
N MET A 250 10.27 -6.54 12.49
CA MET A 250 11.27 -7.56 12.81
C MET A 250 10.69 -8.97 12.83
N CYS A 251 9.47 -9.17 13.32
CA CYS A 251 8.75 -10.45 13.21
C CYS A 251 8.56 -10.85 11.74
N HIS A 252 8.10 -9.91 10.91
CA HIS A 252 7.92 -10.14 9.48
C HIS A 252 9.24 -10.55 8.81
N LEU A 253 10.34 -9.86 9.11
CA LEU A 253 11.67 -10.21 8.62
C LEU A 253 12.12 -11.60 9.12
N ALA A 254 11.93 -11.92 10.40
CA ALA A 254 12.26 -13.23 10.95
C ALA A 254 11.50 -14.36 10.24
N ALA A 255 10.24 -14.12 9.89
CA ALA A 255 9.38 -15.08 9.21
C ALA A 255 9.86 -15.43 7.79
N THR A 256 10.67 -14.58 7.16
CA THR A 256 11.29 -14.89 5.84
C THR A 256 12.28 -16.05 5.91
N GLY A 257 12.79 -16.39 7.10
CA GLY A 257 13.76 -17.47 7.29
C GLY A 257 15.17 -17.19 6.76
N ALA A 258 15.45 -15.95 6.35
CA ALA A 258 16.77 -15.52 5.90
C ALA A 258 17.81 -15.65 7.03
N ARG A 259 18.84 -16.51 6.83
CA ARG A 259 19.78 -16.91 7.89
C ARG A 259 20.60 -15.75 8.46
N ASN A 260 21.08 -14.85 7.61
CA ASN A 260 21.87 -13.69 8.05
C ASN A 260 21.00 -12.75 8.91
N CYS A 261 19.71 -12.64 8.59
CA CYS A 261 18.77 -11.86 9.38
C CYS A 261 18.58 -12.43 10.78
N LEU A 262 18.58 -13.76 10.96
CA LEU A 262 18.48 -14.37 12.30
C LEU A 262 19.63 -13.99 13.22
N ASP A 263 20.85 -13.88 12.69
CA ASP A 263 22.01 -13.48 13.49
C ASP A 263 21.98 -11.99 13.84
N ALA A 264 21.57 -11.13 12.91
CA ALA A 264 21.36 -9.70 13.20
C ALA A 264 20.22 -9.48 14.22
N LEU A 265 19.14 -10.26 14.10
CA LEU A 265 17.99 -10.24 15.00
C LEU A 265 18.33 -10.74 16.42
N ARG A 266 19.34 -11.60 16.58
CA ARG A 266 19.86 -12.03 17.89
C ARG A 266 20.51 -10.90 18.66
N VAL A 267 21.13 -9.94 17.98
CA VAL A 267 21.75 -8.76 18.62
C VAL A 267 20.73 -7.99 19.46
N HIS A 268 19.47 -7.96 19.02
CA HIS A 268 18.39 -7.26 19.71
C HIS A 268 17.57 -8.14 20.64
N GLN A 269 17.93 -9.43 20.79
CA GLN A 269 17.13 -10.41 21.53
C GLN A 269 16.88 -9.99 22.99
N GLU A 270 17.91 -9.51 23.70
CA GLU A 270 17.77 -9.07 25.09
C GLU A 270 16.81 -7.88 25.23
N THR A 271 16.91 -6.92 24.30
CA THR A 271 16.04 -5.75 24.25
C THR A 271 14.59 -6.16 24.01
N ILE A 272 14.35 -7.11 23.10
CA ILE A 272 12.99 -7.59 22.79
C ILE A 272 12.41 -8.40 23.96
N ILE A 273 13.22 -9.20 24.64
CA ILE A 273 12.81 -9.88 25.88
C ILE A 273 12.44 -8.85 26.95
N ALA A 274 13.16 -7.73 27.07
CA ALA A 274 12.80 -6.65 27.97
C ALA A 274 11.44 -6.02 27.60
N SER A 275 11.08 -5.96 26.31
CA SER A 275 9.76 -5.49 25.84
C SER A 275 8.58 -6.38 26.28
N LEU A 276 8.81 -7.62 26.74
CA LEU A 276 7.76 -8.43 27.39
C LEU A 276 7.24 -7.81 28.70
N LYS A 277 7.98 -6.86 29.27
CA LYS A 277 7.60 -6.08 30.45
C LYS A 277 7.12 -4.66 30.09
N ASP A 278 6.87 -4.36 28.82
CA ASP A 278 6.35 -3.05 28.40
C ASP A 278 4.99 -2.76 29.07
N LYS A 279 4.72 -1.48 29.32
CA LYS A 279 3.45 -1.02 29.91
C LYS A 279 2.29 -1.32 28.97
N ASP A 280 2.52 -1.29 27.66
CA ASP A 280 1.51 -1.55 26.65
C ASP A 280 1.37 -3.06 26.37
N ILE A 281 0.14 -3.56 26.39
CA ILE A 281 -0.17 -4.98 26.15
C ILE A 281 0.08 -5.40 24.70
N THR A 282 -0.11 -4.50 23.73
CA THR A 282 0.12 -4.79 22.30
C THR A 282 1.60 -4.96 22.00
N VAL A 283 2.46 -4.12 22.60
CA VAL A 283 3.93 -4.28 22.53
C VAL A 283 4.37 -5.60 23.17
N ARG A 284 3.84 -5.93 24.35
CA ARG A 284 4.14 -7.22 25.01
C ARG A 284 3.75 -8.41 24.16
N ARG A 285 2.57 -8.36 23.51
CA ARG A 285 2.10 -9.43 22.62
C ARG A 285 3.00 -9.58 21.40
N SER A 286 3.36 -8.48 20.74
CA SER A 286 4.27 -8.50 19.59
C SER A 286 5.65 -9.06 19.95
N ALA A 287 6.20 -8.67 21.10
CA ALA A 287 7.45 -9.21 21.61
C ALA A 287 7.37 -10.72 21.93
N LEU A 288 6.22 -11.21 22.41
CA LEU A 288 5.99 -12.64 22.63
C LEU A 288 5.93 -13.40 21.31
N ASP A 289 5.19 -12.89 20.33
CA ASP A 289 5.08 -13.47 19.00
C ASP A 289 6.47 -13.59 18.35
N TYR A 290 7.31 -12.55 18.47
CA TYR A 290 8.71 -12.59 18.05
C TYR A 290 9.52 -13.71 18.73
N CYS A 291 9.46 -13.80 20.06
CA CYS A 291 10.22 -14.78 20.83
C CYS A 291 9.81 -16.21 20.46
N THR A 292 8.51 -16.46 20.31
CA THR A 292 7.99 -17.78 19.90
C THR A 292 8.44 -18.15 18.49
N LEU A 293 8.42 -17.19 17.56
CA LEU A 293 8.90 -17.40 16.19
C LEU A 293 10.41 -17.72 16.16
N LEU A 294 11.23 -16.97 16.88
CA LEU A 294 12.67 -17.24 16.97
C LEU A 294 12.95 -18.63 17.55
N GLN A 295 12.24 -19.01 18.62
CA GLN A 295 12.42 -20.32 19.23
C GLN A 295 12.01 -21.45 18.26
N TYR A 296 10.91 -21.28 17.54
CA TYR A 296 10.49 -22.21 16.49
C TYR A 296 11.55 -22.36 15.40
N LEU A 297 12.08 -21.26 14.88
CA LEU A 297 13.12 -21.26 13.84
C LEU A 297 14.43 -21.88 14.34
N GLN A 298 14.81 -21.69 15.61
CA GLN A 298 15.97 -22.35 16.23
C GLN A 298 15.78 -23.87 16.32
N ILE A 299 14.59 -24.33 16.74
CA ILE A 299 14.28 -25.77 16.81
C ILE A 299 14.28 -26.36 15.39
N ALA A 300 13.66 -25.71 14.42
CA ALA A 300 13.60 -26.16 13.03
C ALA A 300 14.99 -26.20 12.36
N THR A 301 15.88 -25.28 12.71
CA THR A 301 17.26 -25.25 12.18
C THR A 301 18.23 -26.17 12.93
N SER A 302 17.81 -26.74 14.07
CA SER A 302 18.62 -27.65 14.88
C SER A 302 19.11 -28.84 14.06
N PRO A 303 20.42 -29.18 14.15
CA PRO A 303 20.99 -30.35 13.48
C PRO A 303 20.25 -31.65 13.81
N PHE A 304 19.68 -31.75 15.01
CA PHE A 304 18.90 -32.89 15.46
C PHE A 304 17.61 -33.06 14.65
N VAL A 305 16.84 -31.99 14.46
CA VAL A 305 15.57 -32.00 13.73
C VAL A 305 15.81 -32.26 12.24
N LYS A 306 16.82 -31.63 11.63
CA LYS A 306 17.22 -31.92 10.23
C LYS A 306 17.63 -33.38 10.04
N LYS A 307 18.40 -33.94 10.98
CA LYS A 307 18.82 -35.35 10.97
C LYS A 307 17.64 -36.30 11.17
N TRP A 308 16.62 -35.89 11.93
CA TRP A 308 15.39 -36.66 12.14
C TRP A 308 14.51 -36.68 10.87
N PHE A 309 14.29 -35.54 10.22
CA PHE A 309 13.57 -35.46 8.94
C PHE A 309 14.28 -36.23 7.81
N SER A 310 15.62 -36.23 7.77
CA SER A 310 16.39 -37.02 6.79
C SER A 310 16.28 -38.55 6.97
N ARG A 311 15.68 -39.01 8.07
CA ARG A 311 15.46 -40.43 8.39
C ARG A 311 14.02 -40.88 8.18
N LEU A 312 13.11 -39.96 7.81
CA LEU A 312 11.76 -40.33 7.43
C LEU A 312 11.80 -40.92 6.01
N PRO A 313 11.24 -42.12 5.79
CA PRO A 313 11.05 -42.63 4.44
C PRO A 313 9.99 -41.76 3.77
N PHE A 314 10.36 -41.10 2.67
CA PHE A 314 9.40 -40.54 1.72
C PHE A 314 8.84 -41.66 0.84
#